data_AF-A0AAU5D9D5-F1
#
_entry.id   AF-A0AAU5D9D5-F1
#
_cell.length_a   1.000
_cell.length_b   1.000
_cell.length_c   1.000
_cell.angle_alpha   90.00
_cell.angle_beta   90.00
_cell.angle_gamma   90.00
#
_symmetry.space_group_name_H-M   'P 1'
#
loop_
_entity.id
_entity.type
_entity.pdbx_description
1 polymer ?
#
loop_
_entity_poly.entity_id
_entity_poly.type
_entity_poly.pdbx_seq_one_letter_code
_entity_poly.pdbx_strand_id
1 'polypeptide(L)'
;MHKARPTIGPVLNPLAFIARRWTPTPRALRRAALAALVMSVAIVVTGGAVRLTGSGLGCDTWPKCTDDSLFATPAQGFHGAIEFGNRMLTYVLCAAVGAAIIAARSTKPWRRPLTRLGWAQFFIVMGNAVLGGITVWTGLNPYSVAGHFLLATTLITVTTVTWQRTREGDGAPRPRVPRPVRKLSWALLATTFVLIAAGTVVTGSGPHAGDSSDVARMPFDWESVAHLHAIAAWLVCALALAMWLVLRVVDAPDDTRARARDLLIVLVAQGGIGYVQFFTKLPEALVAAHMLGSCLVWIAVVRVALSLRERPVATADIPAQNDPELSRV
;
A
#
# COMPACT_ATOMS: atom_id res chain seq x y z
N MET A 1 31.29 46.28 -30.86
CA MET A 1 30.00 45.93 -30.21
C MET A 1 29.78 44.43 -30.27
N HIS A 2 30.15 43.68 -29.22
CA HIS A 2 29.78 42.27 -29.09
C HIS A 2 28.37 42.19 -28.47
N LYS A 3 27.37 41.78 -29.26
CA LYS A 3 26.05 41.39 -28.73
C LYS A 3 26.26 40.13 -27.89
N ALA A 4 26.11 40.26 -26.58
CA ALA A 4 26.07 39.12 -25.67
C ALA A 4 24.96 38.17 -26.15
N ARG A 5 25.30 36.89 -26.40
CA ARG A 5 24.31 35.86 -26.70
C ARG A 5 23.36 35.76 -25.50
N PRO A 6 22.03 35.73 -25.71
CA PRO A 6 21.10 35.49 -24.62
C PRO A 6 21.43 34.13 -24.00
N THR A 7 21.79 34.12 -22.72
CA THR A 7 21.98 32.90 -21.95
C THR A 7 20.60 32.25 -21.80
N ILE A 8 20.33 31.23 -22.61
CA ILE A 8 19.14 30.40 -22.46
C ILE A 8 19.23 29.80 -21.05
N GLY A 9 18.34 30.23 -20.16
CA GLY A 9 18.27 29.71 -18.79
C GLY A 9 18.11 28.18 -18.82
N PRO A 10 18.49 27.48 -17.73
CA PRO A 10 18.44 26.03 -17.71
C PRO A 10 17.02 25.53 -18.04
N VAL A 11 16.90 24.63 -19.02
CA VAL A 11 15.63 23.97 -19.36
C VAL A 11 15.21 23.12 -18.17
N LEU A 12 14.13 23.55 -17.49
CA LEU A 12 13.61 22.85 -16.31
C LEU A 12 12.56 21.83 -16.77
N ASN A 13 12.68 20.59 -16.27
CA ASN A 13 11.57 19.65 -16.39
C ASN A 13 10.35 20.13 -15.58
N PRO A 14 9.11 19.68 -15.89
CA PRO A 14 7.90 20.18 -15.24
C PRO A 14 7.93 20.09 -13.71
N LEU A 15 8.48 19.02 -13.14
CA LEU A 15 8.61 18.85 -11.69
C LEU A 15 9.60 19.84 -11.07
N ALA A 16 10.71 20.14 -11.76
CA ALA A 16 11.67 21.14 -11.33
C ALA A 16 11.11 22.56 -11.45
N PHE A 17 10.28 22.82 -12.47
CA PHE A 17 9.56 24.07 -12.64
C PHE A 17 8.59 24.34 -11.48
N ILE A 18 7.80 23.34 -11.08
CA ILE A 18 6.89 23.43 -9.93
C ILE A 18 7.68 23.60 -8.62
N ALA A 19 8.71 22.77 -8.40
CA ALA A 19 9.52 22.79 -7.18
C ALA A 19 10.25 24.13 -6.93
N ARG A 20 10.48 24.93 -7.99
CA ARG A 20 11.02 26.29 -7.86
C ARG A 20 9.99 27.30 -7.34
N ARG A 21 8.70 27.12 -7.68
CA ARG A 21 7.62 28.08 -7.38
C ARG A 21 6.80 27.70 -6.16
N TRP A 22 6.83 26.43 -5.76
CA TRP A 22 6.05 25.92 -4.66
C TRP A 22 6.92 25.12 -3.71
N THR A 23 6.72 25.33 -2.40
CA THR A 23 7.34 24.54 -1.36
C THR A 23 6.23 24.11 -0.39
N PRO A 24 5.82 22.83 -0.41
CA PRO A 24 4.75 22.36 0.46
C PRO A 24 5.18 22.42 1.93
N THR A 25 4.21 22.68 2.81
CA THR A 25 4.42 22.49 4.25
C THR A 25 4.60 20.99 4.54
N PRO A 26 5.27 20.61 5.66
CA PRO A 26 5.38 19.21 6.07
C PRO A 26 4.01 18.51 6.23
N ARG A 27 2.99 19.27 6.64
CA ARG A 27 1.60 18.79 6.73
C ARG A 27 1.03 18.48 5.35
N ALA A 28 1.24 19.35 4.35
CA ALA A 28 0.78 19.12 2.99
C ALA A 28 1.43 17.87 2.36
N LEU A 29 2.74 17.70 2.51
CA LEU A 29 3.45 16.50 2.07
C LEU A 29 2.90 15.22 2.72
N ARG A 30 2.67 15.26 4.05
CA ARG A 30 2.11 14.14 4.79
C ARG A 30 0.69 13.80 4.33
N ARG A 31 -0.15 14.81 4.06
CA ARG A 31 -1.52 14.62 3.55
C ARG A 31 -1.52 14.02 2.15
N ALA A 32 -0.61 14.47 1.27
CA ALA A 32 -0.47 13.89 -0.07
C ALA A 32 -0.05 12.40 0.00
N ALA A 33 0.94 12.07 0.82
CA ALA A 33 1.36 10.69 1.04
C ALA A 33 0.25 9.82 1.69
N LEU A 34 -0.52 10.39 2.63
CA LEU A 34 -1.66 9.71 3.23
C LEU A 34 -2.78 9.49 2.21
N ALA A 35 -3.06 10.46 1.35
CA ALA A 35 -4.07 10.32 0.30
C ALA A 35 -3.72 9.16 -0.63
N ALA A 36 -2.46 9.01 -1.05
CA ALA A 36 -2.03 7.87 -1.85
C ALA A 36 -2.23 6.52 -1.14
N LEU A 37 -1.92 6.44 0.17
CA LEU A 37 -2.19 5.24 0.98
C LEU A 37 -3.69 4.94 1.09
N VAL A 38 -4.50 5.94 1.42
CA VAL A 38 -5.97 5.77 1.53
C VAL A 38 -6.57 5.33 0.20
N MET A 39 -6.16 5.95 -0.91
CA MET A 39 -6.61 5.55 -2.24
C MET A 39 -6.14 4.14 -2.63
N SER A 40 -4.96 3.71 -2.17
CA SER A 40 -4.49 2.33 -2.38
C SER A 40 -5.32 1.30 -1.61
N VAL A 41 -5.87 1.66 -0.45
CA VAL A 41 -6.81 0.80 0.27
C VAL A 41 -8.19 0.85 -0.39
N ALA A 42 -8.65 2.04 -0.78
CA ALA A 42 -9.95 2.23 -1.42
C ALA A 42 -10.07 1.41 -2.73
N ILE A 43 -9.04 1.44 -3.60
CA ILE A 43 -9.04 0.67 -4.85
C ILE A 43 -9.10 -0.85 -4.62
N VAL A 44 -8.51 -1.35 -3.52
CA VAL A 44 -8.58 -2.77 -3.16
C VAL A 44 -10.00 -3.14 -2.72
N VAL A 45 -10.65 -2.28 -1.92
CA VAL A 45 -12.03 -2.51 -1.46
C VAL A 45 -13.02 -2.42 -2.62
N THR A 46 -12.90 -1.42 -3.49
CA THR A 46 -13.77 -1.30 -4.67
C THR A 46 -13.52 -2.39 -5.70
N GLY A 47 -12.28 -2.83 -5.88
CA GLY A 47 -11.98 -4.03 -6.69
C GLY A 47 -12.58 -5.30 -6.07
N GLY A 48 -12.59 -5.41 -4.74
CA GLY A 48 -13.32 -6.45 -4.02
C GLY A 48 -14.83 -6.39 -4.30
N ALA A 49 -15.42 -5.19 -4.29
CA ALA A 49 -16.83 -5.00 -4.63
C ALA A 49 -17.14 -5.45 -6.07
N VAL A 50 -16.30 -5.09 -7.04
CA VAL A 50 -16.42 -5.56 -8.45
C VAL A 50 -16.51 -7.09 -8.51
N ARG A 51 -15.68 -7.79 -7.75
CA ARG A 51 -15.73 -9.26 -7.67
C ARG A 51 -17.00 -9.75 -6.97
N LEU A 52 -17.35 -9.17 -5.83
CA LEU A 52 -18.47 -9.64 -5.01
C LEU A 52 -19.82 -9.44 -5.72
N THR A 53 -19.95 -8.40 -6.54
CA THR A 53 -21.15 -8.15 -7.35
C THR A 53 -21.16 -8.88 -8.69
N GLY A 54 -20.18 -9.75 -8.97
CA GLY A 54 -20.09 -10.45 -10.26
C GLY A 54 -19.76 -9.55 -11.45
N SER A 55 -19.16 -8.38 -11.22
CA SER A 55 -18.92 -7.36 -12.25
C SER A 55 -17.50 -7.40 -12.83
N GLY A 56 -16.73 -8.47 -12.63
CA GLY A 56 -15.33 -8.57 -13.05
C GLY A 56 -15.11 -8.56 -14.57
N LEU A 57 -16.16 -8.89 -15.34
CA LEU A 57 -16.23 -8.83 -16.81
C LEU A 57 -17.39 -7.93 -17.27
N GLY A 58 -17.75 -6.91 -16.48
CA GLY A 58 -18.73 -5.90 -16.88
C GLY A 58 -18.26 -5.04 -18.06
N CYS A 59 -16.95 -4.98 -18.31
CA CYS A 59 -16.32 -4.51 -19.54
C CYS A 59 -15.68 -5.69 -20.29
N ASP A 60 -16.02 -5.84 -21.56
CA ASP A 60 -15.67 -7.00 -22.40
C ASP A 60 -14.17 -7.09 -22.70
N THR A 61 -13.47 -5.95 -22.67
CA THR A 61 -12.05 -5.88 -23.02
C THR A 61 -11.31 -4.85 -22.17
N TRP A 62 -10.03 -4.67 -22.46
CA TRP A 62 -9.15 -3.66 -21.87
C TRP A 62 -8.16 -3.20 -22.95
N PRO A 63 -7.78 -1.91 -23.05
CA PRO A 63 -8.13 -0.78 -22.18
C PRO A 63 -9.49 -0.12 -22.48
N LYS A 64 -10.11 -0.45 -23.62
CA LYS A 64 -11.50 -0.08 -23.92
C LYS A 64 -12.47 -0.85 -23.02
N CYS A 65 -13.72 -0.40 -22.88
CA CYS A 65 -14.73 -1.16 -22.15
C CYS A 65 -15.53 -2.10 -23.06
N THR A 66 -15.67 -1.76 -24.35
CA THR A 66 -16.15 -2.64 -25.43
C THR A 66 -15.20 -2.53 -26.63
N ASP A 67 -15.42 -3.31 -27.69
CA ASP A 67 -14.63 -3.17 -28.92
C ASP A 67 -14.76 -1.79 -29.57
N ASP A 68 -15.91 -1.13 -29.42
CA ASP A 68 -16.18 0.16 -30.07
C ASP A 68 -16.07 1.36 -29.11
N SER A 69 -16.02 1.15 -27.79
CA SER A 69 -16.11 2.23 -26.80
C SER A 69 -15.07 2.14 -25.68
N LEU A 70 -14.43 3.29 -25.38
CA LEU A 70 -13.60 3.46 -24.19
C LEU A 70 -14.43 3.53 -22.89
N PHE A 71 -15.71 3.85 -22.98
CA PHE A 71 -16.62 4.05 -21.85
C PHE A 71 -17.63 2.92 -21.73
N ALA A 72 -18.12 2.67 -20.51
CA ALA A 72 -19.24 1.77 -20.31
C ALA A 72 -20.47 2.26 -21.07
N THR A 73 -21.12 1.35 -21.80
CA THR A 73 -22.33 1.66 -22.57
C THR A 73 -23.59 1.26 -21.79
N PRO A 74 -24.76 1.83 -22.10
CA PRO A 74 -26.02 1.40 -21.48
C PRO A 74 -26.30 -0.10 -21.60
N ALA A 75 -25.79 -0.73 -22.68
CA ALA A 75 -25.94 -2.18 -22.91
C ALA A 75 -25.21 -3.03 -21.86
N GLN A 76 -24.14 -2.53 -21.25
CA GLN A 76 -23.40 -3.23 -20.18
C GLN A 76 -24.07 -3.09 -18.80
N GLY A 77 -25.11 -2.23 -18.71
CA GLY A 77 -25.95 -2.09 -17.54
C GLY A 77 -25.19 -1.82 -16.24
N PHE A 78 -25.67 -2.46 -15.16
CA PHE A 78 -25.14 -2.27 -13.81
C PHE A 78 -23.72 -2.81 -13.62
N HIS A 79 -23.42 -3.97 -14.20
CA HIS A 79 -22.10 -4.60 -14.06
C HIS A 79 -21.00 -3.78 -14.76
N GLY A 80 -21.28 -3.27 -15.96
CA GLY A 80 -20.36 -2.37 -16.66
C GLY A 80 -20.11 -1.07 -15.90
N ALA A 81 -21.13 -0.49 -15.28
CA ALA A 81 -20.96 0.71 -14.46
C ALA A 81 -20.05 0.49 -13.25
N ILE A 82 -20.17 -0.67 -12.57
CA ILE A 82 -19.31 -1.03 -11.45
C ILE A 82 -17.86 -1.23 -11.89
N GLU A 83 -17.62 -2.02 -12.94
CA GLU A 83 -16.27 -2.29 -13.39
C GLU A 83 -15.58 -1.02 -13.90
N PHE A 84 -16.27 -0.28 -14.77
CA PHE A 84 -15.77 0.98 -15.30
C PHE A 84 -15.53 2.01 -14.19
N GLY A 85 -16.41 2.08 -13.18
CA GLY A 85 -16.21 2.92 -12.00
C GLY A 85 -14.91 2.60 -11.26
N ASN A 86 -14.59 1.32 -11.08
CA ASN A 86 -13.32 0.90 -10.49
C ASN A 86 -12.11 1.23 -11.40
N ARG A 87 -12.25 1.10 -12.72
CA ARG A 87 -11.23 1.57 -13.69
C ARG A 87 -11.00 3.08 -13.54
N MET A 88 -12.05 3.88 -13.37
CA MET A 88 -11.94 5.34 -13.17
C MET A 88 -11.25 5.70 -11.86
N LEU A 89 -11.47 4.93 -10.80
CA LEU A 89 -10.81 5.15 -9.51
C LEU A 89 -9.28 5.00 -9.61
N THR A 90 -8.78 4.23 -10.56
CA THR A 90 -7.33 4.13 -10.85
C THR A 90 -6.75 5.48 -11.27
N TYR A 91 -7.49 6.32 -12.02
CA TYR A 91 -7.04 7.67 -12.35
C TYR A 91 -6.98 8.58 -11.13
N VAL A 92 -7.93 8.45 -10.19
CA VAL A 92 -7.91 9.17 -8.92
C VAL A 92 -6.70 8.74 -8.08
N LEU A 93 -6.40 7.44 -8.03
CA LEU A 93 -5.19 6.91 -7.41
C LEU A 93 -3.92 7.47 -8.06
N CYS A 94 -3.85 7.49 -9.40
CA CYS A 94 -2.73 8.10 -10.13
C CYS A 94 -2.56 9.58 -9.80
N ALA A 95 -3.65 10.34 -9.65
CA ALA A 95 -3.60 11.74 -9.23
C ALA A 95 -3.07 11.88 -7.79
N ALA A 96 -3.49 11.02 -6.86
CA ALA A 96 -2.97 11.00 -5.50
C ALA A 96 -1.47 10.67 -5.43
N VAL A 97 -1.02 9.67 -6.21
CA VAL A 97 0.40 9.32 -6.35
C VAL A 97 1.18 10.46 -6.98
N GLY A 98 0.65 11.09 -8.05
CA GLY A 98 1.23 12.25 -8.69
C GLY A 98 1.40 13.43 -7.73
N ALA A 99 0.37 13.72 -6.93
CA ALA A 99 0.43 14.75 -5.89
C ALA A 99 1.51 14.43 -4.84
N ALA A 100 1.65 13.17 -4.42
CA ALA A 100 2.71 12.74 -3.52
C ALA A 100 4.11 12.92 -4.13
N ILE A 101 4.30 12.58 -5.40
CA ILE A 101 5.56 12.78 -6.14
C ILE A 101 5.91 14.27 -6.23
N ILE A 102 4.95 15.10 -6.65
CA ILE A 102 5.14 16.55 -6.80
C ILE A 102 5.47 17.18 -5.44
N ALA A 103 4.73 16.84 -4.38
CA ALA A 103 4.99 17.33 -3.04
C ALA A 103 6.36 16.88 -2.52
N ALA A 104 6.72 15.60 -2.70
CA ALA A 104 8.02 15.07 -2.27
C ALA A 104 9.19 15.70 -3.03
N ARG A 105 9.00 16.05 -4.31
CA ARG A 105 10.02 16.72 -5.13
C ARG A 105 10.16 18.21 -4.82
N SER A 106 9.09 18.84 -4.35
CA SER A 106 9.00 20.28 -4.07
C SER A 106 9.35 20.65 -2.63
N THR A 107 9.40 19.67 -1.71
CA THR A 107 9.83 19.90 -0.32
C THR A 107 11.28 20.36 -0.26
N LYS A 108 11.58 21.26 0.69
CA LYS A 108 12.94 21.77 0.95
C LYS A 108 13.39 21.41 2.38
N PRO A 109 14.61 20.89 2.58
CA PRO A 109 15.55 20.43 1.54
C PRO A 109 14.99 19.25 0.74
N TRP A 110 15.45 19.05 -0.49
CA TRP A 110 14.92 17.99 -1.37
C TRP A 110 15.37 16.60 -0.89
N ARG A 111 14.39 15.81 -0.43
CA ARG A 111 14.58 14.45 0.07
C ARG A 111 14.44 13.42 -1.04
N ARG A 112 15.52 13.16 -1.79
CA ARG A 112 15.54 12.19 -2.91
C ARG A 112 14.90 10.83 -2.61
N PRO A 113 15.10 10.21 -1.41
CA PRO A 113 14.45 8.93 -1.10
C PRO A 113 12.92 8.98 -1.14
N LEU A 114 12.29 10.10 -0.75
CA LEU A 114 10.83 10.25 -0.83
C LEU A 114 10.35 10.32 -2.27
N THR A 115 11.06 11.05 -3.14
CA THR A 115 10.72 11.09 -4.57
C THR A 115 10.89 9.72 -5.23
N ARG A 116 11.93 8.95 -4.85
CA ARG A 116 12.11 7.56 -5.33
C ARG A 116 10.96 6.64 -4.92
N LEU A 117 10.50 6.75 -3.67
CA LEU A 117 9.35 6.00 -3.22
C LEU A 117 8.07 6.40 -3.97
N GLY A 118 7.88 7.69 -4.27
CA GLY A 118 6.77 8.15 -5.11
C GLY A 118 6.80 7.52 -6.52
N TRP A 119 7.97 7.49 -7.17
CA TRP A 119 8.11 6.80 -8.47
C TRP A 119 7.92 5.29 -8.38
N ALA A 120 8.34 4.65 -7.28
CA ALA A 120 8.05 3.24 -7.05
C ALA A 120 6.53 3.00 -6.99
N GLN A 121 5.75 3.86 -6.33
CA GLN A 121 4.29 3.79 -6.35
C GLN A 121 3.75 3.87 -7.78
N PHE A 122 4.22 4.83 -8.58
CA PHE A 122 3.80 4.97 -9.99
C PHE A 122 4.02 3.68 -10.79
N PHE A 123 5.22 3.10 -10.74
CA PHE A 123 5.50 1.87 -11.50
C PHE A 123 4.70 0.68 -11.00
N ILE A 124 4.45 0.57 -9.69
CA ILE A 124 3.59 -0.49 -9.14
C ILE A 124 2.15 -0.31 -9.63
N VAL A 125 1.61 0.92 -9.65
CA VAL A 125 0.25 1.19 -10.17
C VAL A 125 0.16 0.81 -11.66
N MET A 126 1.18 1.13 -12.47
CA MET A 126 1.20 0.72 -13.88
C MET A 126 1.27 -0.80 -14.04
N GLY A 127 2.14 -1.48 -13.28
CA GLY A 127 2.19 -2.94 -13.30
C GLY A 127 0.87 -3.57 -12.86
N ASN A 128 0.19 -2.96 -11.89
CA ASN A 128 -1.10 -3.42 -11.41
C ASN A 128 -2.19 -3.23 -12.48
N ALA A 129 -2.23 -2.07 -13.15
CA ALA A 129 -3.15 -1.83 -14.26
C ALA A 129 -2.97 -2.84 -15.41
N VAL A 130 -1.72 -3.14 -15.78
CA VAL A 130 -1.42 -4.16 -16.80
C VAL A 130 -1.90 -5.54 -16.36
N LEU A 131 -1.62 -5.95 -15.11
CA LEU A 131 -2.07 -7.24 -14.58
C LEU A 131 -3.61 -7.33 -14.46
N GLY A 132 -4.27 -6.20 -14.19
CA GLY A 132 -5.73 -6.10 -14.22
C GLY A 132 -6.29 -6.28 -15.64
N GLY A 133 -5.67 -5.68 -16.65
CA GLY A 133 -6.02 -5.91 -18.06
C GLY A 133 -5.85 -7.36 -18.48
N ILE A 134 -4.74 -8.00 -18.06
CA ILE A 134 -4.52 -9.45 -18.27
C ILE A 134 -5.63 -10.27 -17.60
N THR A 135 -6.11 -9.86 -16.43
CA THR A 135 -7.18 -10.54 -15.71
C THR A 135 -8.49 -10.55 -16.52
N VAL A 136 -8.82 -9.44 -17.20
CA VAL A 136 -9.97 -9.36 -18.10
C VAL A 136 -9.77 -10.27 -19.31
N TRP A 137 -8.62 -10.16 -20.01
CA TRP A 137 -8.34 -10.98 -21.21
C TRP A 137 -8.26 -12.49 -20.93
N THR A 138 -7.93 -12.87 -19.71
CA THR A 138 -7.86 -14.28 -19.28
C THR A 138 -9.15 -14.79 -18.65
N GLY A 139 -10.24 -14.01 -18.71
CA GLY A 139 -11.54 -14.41 -18.17
C GLY A 139 -11.51 -14.64 -16.67
N LEU A 140 -10.90 -13.72 -15.90
CA LEU A 140 -10.75 -13.80 -14.45
C LEU A 140 -9.92 -14.99 -13.95
N ASN A 141 -8.86 -15.37 -14.68
CA ASN A 141 -7.94 -16.41 -14.23
C ASN A 141 -7.52 -16.19 -12.75
N PRO A 142 -7.71 -17.17 -11.86
CA PRO A 142 -7.61 -16.94 -10.42
C PRO A 142 -6.17 -16.60 -9.99
N TYR A 143 -5.16 -17.01 -10.75
CA TYR A 143 -3.76 -16.68 -10.50
C TYR A 143 -3.44 -15.23 -10.87
N SER A 144 -4.01 -14.70 -11.97
CA SER A 144 -3.84 -13.29 -12.34
C SER A 144 -4.54 -12.37 -11.35
N VAL A 145 -5.76 -12.73 -10.91
CA VAL A 145 -6.51 -12.05 -9.83
C VAL A 145 -5.69 -12.03 -8.53
N ALA A 146 -5.14 -13.17 -8.11
CA ALA A 146 -4.30 -13.27 -6.92
C ALA A 146 -3.04 -12.41 -7.03
N GLY A 147 -2.35 -12.45 -8.18
CA GLY A 147 -1.19 -11.61 -8.45
C GLY A 147 -1.52 -10.12 -8.40
N HIS A 148 -2.68 -9.73 -8.94
CA HIS A 148 -3.16 -8.36 -8.92
C HIS A 148 -3.36 -7.86 -7.48
N PHE A 149 -3.99 -8.67 -6.62
CA PHE A 149 -4.16 -8.35 -5.19
C PHE A 149 -2.83 -8.25 -4.43
N LEU A 150 -1.87 -9.16 -4.68
CA LEU A 150 -0.55 -9.12 -4.04
C LEU A 150 0.30 -7.92 -4.50
N LEU A 151 0.16 -7.52 -5.76
CA LEU A 151 0.82 -6.32 -6.27
C LEU A 151 0.18 -5.04 -5.69
N ALA A 152 -1.13 -5.03 -5.44
CA ALA A 152 -1.80 -3.95 -4.70
C ALA A 152 -1.34 -3.91 -3.23
N THR A 153 -1.15 -5.06 -2.59
CA THR A 153 -0.55 -5.16 -1.25
C THR A 153 0.87 -4.58 -1.23
N THR A 154 1.64 -4.79 -2.29
CA THR A 154 2.97 -4.17 -2.47
C THR A 154 2.88 -2.64 -2.59
N LEU A 155 1.88 -2.11 -3.30
CA LEU A 155 1.60 -0.67 -3.35
C LEU A 155 1.29 -0.11 -1.95
N ILE A 156 0.47 -0.82 -1.16
CA ILE A 156 0.16 -0.46 0.23
C ILE A 156 1.44 -0.43 1.08
N THR A 157 2.38 -1.36 0.88
CA THR A 157 3.69 -1.32 1.54
C THR A 157 4.42 -0.01 1.23
N VAL A 158 4.58 0.32 -0.06
CA VAL A 158 5.35 1.49 -0.49
C VAL A 158 4.68 2.79 -0.04
N THR A 159 3.36 2.90 -0.13
CA THR A 159 2.61 4.08 0.32
C THR A 159 2.66 4.24 1.84
N THR A 160 2.57 3.13 2.61
CA THR A 160 2.74 3.14 4.07
C THR A 160 4.13 3.60 4.47
N VAL A 161 5.17 3.04 3.84
CA VAL A 161 6.57 3.46 4.05
C VAL A 161 6.71 4.93 3.69
N THR A 162 6.20 5.38 2.55
CA THR A 162 6.29 6.78 2.12
C THR A 162 5.67 7.71 3.15
N TRP A 163 4.44 7.41 3.59
CA TRP A 163 3.73 8.19 4.59
C TRP A 163 4.51 8.26 5.92
N GLN A 164 5.02 7.13 6.41
CA GLN A 164 5.85 7.10 7.61
C GLN A 164 7.15 7.92 7.44
N ARG A 165 7.84 7.79 6.30
CA ARG A 165 9.07 8.53 5.98
C ARG A 165 8.86 10.05 5.95
N THR A 166 7.65 10.55 5.67
CA THR A 166 7.34 11.99 5.78
C THR A 166 7.43 12.53 7.23
N ARG A 167 7.45 11.64 8.22
CA ARG A 167 7.49 11.97 9.67
C ARG A 167 8.88 11.75 10.29
N GLU A 168 9.82 11.26 9.48
CA GLU A 168 11.16 10.88 9.90
C GLU A 168 12.22 11.74 9.19
N GLY A 169 13.42 11.82 9.76
CA GLY A 169 14.58 12.42 9.10
C GLY A 169 15.20 11.53 8.01
N ASP A 170 16.35 11.95 7.48
CA ASP A 170 17.09 11.23 6.43
C ASP A 170 18.38 10.57 6.91
N GLY A 171 18.72 10.69 8.21
CA GLY A 171 19.86 10.03 8.80
C GLY A 171 19.83 8.49 8.67
N ALA A 172 20.97 7.86 8.94
CA ALA A 172 21.07 6.41 8.95
C ALA A 172 20.06 5.81 9.96
N PRO A 173 19.36 4.71 9.60
CA PRO A 173 18.45 4.05 10.52
C PRO A 173 19.17 3.60 11.80
N ARG A 174 18.68 4.03 12.96
CA ARG A 174 19.17 3.59 14.27
C ARG A 174 18.14 2.66 14.89
N PRO A 175 18.54 1.47 15.37
CA PRO A 175 17.60 0.56 16.00
C PRO A 175 17.18 1.05 17.38
N ARG A 176 15.90 0.90 17.71
CA ARG A 176 15.33 1.26 19.02
C ARG A 176 15.14 0.04 19.93
N VAL A 177 15.41 -1.16 19.41
CA VAL A 177 15.23 -2.43 20.11
C VAL A 177 16.36 -3.42 19.78
N PRO A 178 16.60 -4.43 20.64
CA PRO A 178 17.63 -5.46 20.42
C PRO A 178 17.44 -6.28 19.13
N ARG A 179 18.53 -6.89 18.64
CA ARG A 179 18.52 -7.68 17.39
C ARG A 179 17.47 -8.81 17.37
N PRO A 180 17.24 -9.60 18.44
CA PRO A 180 16.22 -10.65 18.44
C PRO A 180 14.80 -10.14 18.16
N VAL A 181 14.43 -9.00 18.74
CA VAL A 181 13.11 -8.37 18.52
C VAL A 181 12.92 -7.99 17.04
N ARG A 182 13.98 -7.50 16.39
CA ARG A 182 13.93 -7.20 14.95
C ARG A 182 13.80 -8.46 14.09
N LYS A 183 14.46 -9.56 14.47
CA LYS A 183 14.27 -10.86 13.79
C LYS A 183 12.82 -11.35 13.93
N LEU A 184 12.24 -11.23 15.12
CA LEU A 184 10.82 -11.52 15.35
C LEU A 184 9.91 -10.66 14.46
N SER A 185 10.23 -9.38 14.29
CA SER A 185 9.48 -8.50 13.38
C SER A 185 9.54 -8.94 11.92
N TRP A 186 10.70 -9.44 11.47
CA TRP A 186 10.84 -9.99 10.11
C TRP A 186 10.06 -11.29 9.95
N ALA A 187 10.09 -12.18 10.95
CA ALA A 187 9.26 -13.38 10.97
C ALA A 187 7.77 -13.01 10.89
N LEU A 188 7.32 -12.07 11.73
CA LEU A 188 5.94 -11.59 11.74
C LEU A 188 5.53 -10.99 10.38
N LEU A 189 6.37 -10.16 9.75
CA LEU A 189 6.13 -9.62 8.41
C LEU A 189 6.00 -10.73 7.36
N ALA A 190 6.95 -11.67 7.32
CA ALA A 190 6.99 -12.74 6.35
C ALA A 190 5.78 -13.68 6.51
N THR A 191 5.46 -14.09 7.73
CA THR A 191 4.30 -14.95 8.01
C THR A 191 2.99 -14.22 7.69
N THR A 192 2.88 -12.91 7.97
CA THR A 192 1.69 -12.14 7.59
C THR A 192 1.54 -12.03 6.06
N PHE A 193 2.65 -11.87 5.33
CA PHE A 193 2.59 -11.89 3.86
C PHE A 193 2.13 -13.25 3.33
N VAL A 194 2.67 -14.35 3.86
CA VAL A 194 2.23 -15.72 3.52
C VAL A 194 0.75 -15.92 3.87
N LEU A 195 0.28 -15.41 5.01
CA LEU A 195 -1.14 -15.45 5.38
C LEU A 195 -2.02 -14.74 4.34
N ILE A 196 -1.64 -13.54 3.91
CA ILE A 196 -2.37 -12.78 2.89
C ILE A 196 -2.37 -13.53 1.55
N ALA A 197 -1.24 -14.11 1.14
CA ALA A 197 -1.15 -14.94 -0.06
C ALA A 197 -2.02 -16.21 0.05
N ALA A 198 -2.03 -16.89 1.19
CA ALA A 198 -2.95 -18.01 1.42
C ALA A 198 -4.41 -17.57 1.30
N GLY A 199 -4.75 -16.35 1.74
CA GLY A 199 -6.08 -15.78 1.60
C GLY A 199 -6.51 -15.58 0.14
N THR A 200 -5.59 -15.26 -0.77
CA THR A 200 -5.91 -15.20 -2.21
C THR A 200 -6.17 -16.60 -2.79
N VAL A 201 -5.51 -17.64 -2.27
CA VAL A 201 -5.80 -19.03 -2.66
C VAL A 201 -7.19 -19.45 -2.17
N VAL A 202 -7.55 -19.17 -0.91
CA VAL A 202 -8.93 -19.40 -0.39
C VAL A 202 -9.96 -18.73 -1.28
N THR A 203 -9.67 -17.50 -1.70
CA THR A 203 -10.52 -16.70 -2.57
C THR A 203 -10.64 -17.30 -3.97
N GLY A 204 -9.53 -17.81 -4.52
CA GLY A 204 -9.44 -18.41 -5.85
C GLY A 204 -9.99 -19.83 -5.96
N SER A 205 -10.06 -20.58 -4.85
CA SER A 205 -10.74 -21.88 -4.78
C SER A 205 -12.19 -21.80 -4.29
N GLY A 206 -12.58 -20.70 -3.66
CA GLY A 206 -13.92 -20.52 -3.08
C GLY A 206 -15.03 -20.17 -4.06
N PRO A 207 -16.29 -20.05 -3.58
CA PRO A 207 -17.47 -19.98 -4.44
C PRO A 207 -17.67 -18.64 -5.17
N HIS A 208 -17.08 -17.54 -4.73
CA HIS A 208 -17.25 -16.22 -5.37
C HIS A 208 -16.31 -16.07 -6.58
N ALA A 209 -16.84 -16.15 -7.81
CA ALA A 209 -16.04 -16.16 -9.05
C ALA A 209 -15.57 -14.77 -9.48
N GLY A 210 -16.35 -13.73 -9.17
CA GLY A 210 -16.16 -12.43 -9.81
C GLY A 210 -17.06 -12.20 -11.01
N ASP A 211 -17.76 -13.24 -11.49
CA ASP A 211 -18.78 -13.19 -12.52
C ASP A 211 -19.77 -14.37 -12.34
N SER A 212 -20.91 -14.29 -13.02
CA SER A 212 -21.99 -15.28 -13.11
C SER A 212 -21.66 -16.51 -14.00
N SER A 213 -20.57 -16.46 -14.75
CA SER A 213 -20.08 -17.55 -15.60
C SER A 213 -19.20 -18.57 -14.85
N ASP A 214 -18.97 -19.74 -15.47
CA ASP A 214 -18.03 -20.77 -14.98
C ASP A 214 -16.57 -20.27 -15.08
N VAL A 215 -16.19 -19.40 -14.14
CA VAL A 215 -14.80 -18.93 -13.99
C VAL A 215 -13.95 -20.05 -13.40
N ALA A 216 -12.81 -20.32 -14.05
CA ALA A 216 -11.86 -21.33 -13.61
C ALA A 216 -11.39 -21.09 -12.16
N ARG A 217 -11.29 -22.17 -11.38
CA ARG A 217 -10.84 -22.14 -9.99
C ARG A 217 -9.45 -22.70 -9.83
N MET A 218 -8.77 -22.30 -8.76
CA MET A 218 -7.55 -23.00 -8.36
C MET A 218 -7.93 -24.43 -7.96
N PRO A 219 -7.15 -25.45 -8.38
CA PRO A 219 -7.48 -26.87 -8.19
C PRO A 219 -7.13 -27.32 -6.76
N PHE A 220 -7.66 -26.62 -5.75
CA PHE A 220 -7.49 -26.94 -4.35
C PHE A 220 -8.86 -27.06 -3.69
N ASP A 221 -8.99 -27.97 -2.74
CA ASP A 221 -10.16 -28.06 -1.89
C ASP A 221 -10.30 -26.78 -1.04
N TRP A 222 -11.43 -26.09 -1.18
CA TRP A 222 -11.66 -24.79 -0.56
C TRP A 222 -11.59 -24.86 0.97
N GLU A 223 -12.22 -25.88 1.56
CA GLU A 223 -12.29 -26.03 3.02
C GLU A 223 -10.90 -26.29 3.61
N SER A 224 -10.12 -27.17 2.99
CA SER A 224 -8.73 -27.44 3.38
C SER A 224 -7.84 -26.20 3.35
N VAL A 225 -7.93 -25.39 2.28
CA VAL A 225 -7.15 -24.15 2.18
C VAL A 225 -7.65 -23.11 3.20
N ALA A 226 -8.96 -23.02 3.45
CA ALA A 226 -9.51 -22.13 4.46
C ALA A 226 -9.02 -22.48 5.88
N HIS A 227 -8.95 -23.78 6.22
CA HIS A 227 -8.37 -24.25 7.48
C HIS A 227 -6.87 -23.93 7.57
N LEU A 228 -6.10 -24.15 6.51
CA LEU A 228 -4.68 -23.78 6.49
C LEU A 228 -4.46 -22.27 6.67
N HIS A 229 -5.31 -21.45 6.03
CA HIS A 229 -5.30 -20.00 6.20
C HIS A 229 -5.61 -19.60 7.65
N ALA A 230 -6.60 -20.25 8.29
CA ALA A 230 -6.93 -20.00 9.70
C ALA A 230 -5.76 -20.39 10.64
N ILE A 231 -5.07 -21.50 10.39
CA ILE A 231 -3.88 -21.91 11.15
C ILE A 231 -2.77 -20.86 11.02
N ALA A 232 -2.51 -20.37 9.80
CA ALA A 232 -1.55 -19.29 9.57
C ALA A 232 -1.96 -18.00 10.30
N ALA A 233 -3.27 -17.69 10.37
CA ALA A 233 -3.78 -16.53 11.10
C ALA A 233 -3.49 -16.64 12.60
N TRP A 234 -3.72 -17.81 13.20
CA TRP A 234 -3.37 -18.07 14.60
C TRP A 234 -1.87 -17.95 14.87
N LEU A 235 -1.02 -18.42 13.95
CA LEU A 235 0.42 -18.22 14.06
C LEU A 235 0.79 -16.73 14.04
N VAL A 236 0.19 -15.92 13.15
CA VAL A 236 0.39 -14.47 13.14
C VAL A 236 -0.09 -13.83 14.44
N CYS A 237 -1.25 -14.23 14.98
CA CYS A 237 -1.74 -13.76 16.29
C CYS A 237 -0.76 -14.11 17.42
N ALA A 238 -0.23 -15.33 17.45
CA ALA A 238 0.76 -15.74 18.44
C ALA A 238 2.06 -14.93 18.33
N LEU A 239 2.58 -14.71 17.11
CA LEU A 239 3.76 -13.88 16.88
C LEU A 239 3.52 -12.40 17.24
N ALA A 240 2.33 -11.87 16.98
CA ALA A 240 1.96 -10.51 17.35
C ALA A 240 1.83 -10.35 18.87
N LEU A 241 1.28 -11.34 19.57
CA LEU A 241 1.21 -11.37 21.03
C LEU A 241 2.62 -11.45 21.62
N ALA A 242 3.47 -12.34 21.10
CA ALA A 242 4.87 -12.45 21.49
C ALA A 242 5.61 -11.11 21.29
N MET A 243 5.42 -10.45 20.15
CA MET A 243 6.00 -9.13 19.89
C MET A 243 5.52 -8.10 20.93
N TRP A 244 4.22 -8.04 21.20
CA TRP A 244 3.64 -7.12 22.17
C TRP A 244 4.16 -7.34 23.60
N LEU A 245 4.36 -8.60 24.01
CA LEU A 245 4.95 -8.95 25.30
C LEU A 245 6.44 -8.61 25.35
N VAL A 246 7.22 -9.04 24.36
CA VAL A 246 8.68 -8.80 24.30
C VAL A 246 9.00 -7.31 24.28
N LEU A 247 8.20 -6.48 23.62
CA LEU A 247 8.39 -5.02 23.62
C LEU A 247 8.20 -4.40 25.01
N ARG A 248 7.48 -5.03 25.93
CA ARG A 248 7.45 -4.61 27.35
C ARG A 248 8.68 -5.08 28.09
N VAL A 249 9.10 -6.32 27.87
CA VAL A 249 10.27 -6.90 28.55
C VAL A 249 11.56 -6.13 28.22
N VAL A 250 11.70 -5.62 26.99
CA VAL A 250 12.86 -4.83 26.58
C VAL A 250 12.68 -3.32 26.80
N ASP A 251 11.64 -2.90 27.52
CA ASP A 251 11.30 -1.49 27.77
C ASP A 251 11.29 -0.63 26.50
N ALA A 252 10.75 -1.18 25.40
CA ALA A 252 10.68 -0.46 24.13
C ALA A 252 9.81 0.80 24.24
N PRO A 253 10.08 1.86 23.47
CA PRO A 253 9.34 3.13 23.57
C PRO A 253 7.82 3.00 23.46
N ASP A 254 7.09 3.89 24.13
CA ASP A 254 5.62 3.88 24.21
C ASP A 254 4.93 3.86 22.84
N ASP A 255 5.45 4.64 21.89
CA ASP A 255 4.90 4.69 20.54
C ASP A 255 5.05 3.34 19.82
N THR A 256 6.15 2.62 20.03
CA THR A 256 6.38 1.28 19.51
C THR A 256 5.45 0.25 20.14
N ARG A 257 5.30 0.28 21.47
CA ARG A 257 4.35 -0.58 22.20
C ARG A 257 2.91 -0.35 21.76
N ALA A 258 2.53 0.91 21.54
CA ALA A 258 1.21 1.26 21.02
C ALA A 258 0.96 0.65 19.63
N ARG A 259 1.95 0.63 18.72
CA ARG A 259 1.77 -0.03 17.40
C ARG A 259 1.56 -1.53 17.51
N ALA A 260 2.26 -2.21 18.41
CA ALA A 260 2.04 -3.64 18.64
C ALA A 260 0.65 -3.92 19.22
N ARG A 261 0.16 -3.05 20.12
CA ARG A 261 -1.21 -3.12 20.64
C ARG A 261 -2.23 -2.89 19.51
N ASP A 262 -2.04 -1.85 18.70
CA ASP A 262 -2.93 -1.54 17.57
C ASP A 262 -3.01 -2.74 16.61
N LEU A 263 -1.88 -3.42 16.33
CA LEU A 263 -1.85 -4.65 15.53
C LEU A 263 -2.71 -5.76 16.14
N LEU A 264 -2.60 -6.01 17.46
CA LEU A 264 -3.42 -7.02 18.13
C LEU A 264 -4.91 -6.73 18.03
N ILE A 265 -5.32 -5.47 18.21
CA ILE A 265 -6.73 -5.06 18.09
C ILE A 265 -7.24 -5.35 16.67
N VAL A 266 -6.47 -4.97 15.66
CA VAL A 266 -6.84 -5.20 14.25
C VAL A 266 -6.87 -6.70 13.94
N LEU A 267 -5.93 -7.50 14.46
CA LEU A 267 -5.92 -8.95 14.27
C LEU A 267 -7.11 -9.65 14.92
N VAL A 268 -7.49 -9.26 16.14
CA VAL A 268 -8.67 -9.82 16.82
C VAL A 268 -9.94 -9.48 16.05
N ALA A 269 -10.09 -8.22 15.61
CA ALA A 269 -11.22 -7.81 14.77
C ALA A 269 -11.25 -8.58 13.43
N GLN A 270 -10.11 -8.69 12.75
CA GLN A 270 -9.98 -9.41 11.49
C GLN A 270 -10.25 -10.91 11.63
N GLY A 271 -9.76 -11.53 12.71
CA GLY A 271 -10.02 -12.92 13.05
C GLY A 271 -11.51 -13.15 13.33
N GLY A 272 -12.14 -12.26 14.11
CA GLY A 272 -13.58 -12.29 14.36
C GLY A 272 -14.39 -12.22 13.07
N ILE A 273 -14.11 -11.24 12.20
CA ILE A 273 -14.73 -11.14 10.86
C ILE A 273 -14.49 -12.44 10.06
N GLY A 274 -13.26 -12.97 10.11
CA GLY A 274 -12.85 -14.18 9.41
C GLY A 274 -13.61 -15.45 9.81
N TYR A 275 -13.86 -15.62 11.11
CA TYR A 275 -14.64 -16.75 11.61
C TYR A 275 -16.13 -16.58 11.32
N VAL A 276 -16.68 -15.38 11.55
CA VAL A 276 -18.09 -15.11 11.28
C VAL A 276 -18.39 -15.29 9.79
N GLN A 277 -17.56 -14.78 8.87
CA GLN A 277 -17.77 -14.98 7.43
C GLN A 277 -17.76 -16.47 7.05
N PHE A 278 -16.88 -17.29 7.65
CA PHE A 278 -16.79 -18.71 7.31
C PHE A 278 -18.05 -19.46 7.73
N PHE A 279 -18.48 -19.30 8.98
CA PHE A 279 -19.65 -20.00 9.51
C PHE A 279 -20.98 -19.48 8.97
N THR A 280 -21.05 -18.22 8.54
CA THR A 280 -22.25 -17.64 7.91
C THR A 280 -22.30 -17.83 6.39
N LYS A 281 -21.44 -18.69 5.84
CA LYS A 281 -21.40 -19.05 4.41
C LYS A 281 -21.04 -17.87 3.49
N LEU A 282 -20.05 -17.09 3.90
CA LEU A 282 -19.40 -16.02 3.14
C LEU A 282 -20.31 -14.85 2.68
N PRO A 283 -21.04 -14.17 3.57
CA PRO A 283 -21.81 -12.98 3.18
C PRO A 283 -20.90 -11.90 2.55
N GLU A 284 -21.31 -11.35 1.41
CA GLU A 284 -20.48 -10.41 0.62
C GLU A 284 -19.96 -9.23 1.44
N ALA A 285 -20.80 -8.65 2.29
CA ALA A 285 -20.41 -7.53 3.16
C ALA A 285 -19.30 -7.90 4.14
N LEU A 286 -19.32 -9.12 4.69
CA LEU A 286 -18.24 -9.60 5.57
C LEU A 286 -16.97 -9.91 4.80
N VAL A 287 -17.08 -10.44 3.57
CA VAL A 287 -15.92 -10.64 2.69
C VAL A 287 -15.27 -9.30 2.35
N ALA A 288 -16.06 -8.27 2.02
CA ALA A 288 -15.55 -6.92 1.78
C ALA A 288 -14.88 -6.33 3.04
N ALA A 289 -15.49 -6.49 4.22
CA ALA A 289 -14.91 -6.08 5.48
C ALA A 289 -13.60 -6.82 5.78
N HIS A 290 -13.53 -8.12 5.48
CA HIS A 290 -12.33 -8.92 5.63
C HIS A 290 -11.22 -8.49 4.66
N MET A 291 -11.55 -8.09 3.43
CA MET A 291 -10.57 -7.53 2.49
C MET A 291 -10.01 -6.19 2.99
N LEU A 292 -10.87 -5.30 3.49
CA LEU A 292 -10.42 -4.06 4.15
C LEU A 292 -9.50 -4.35 5.33
N GLY A 293 -9.92 -5.27 6.21
CA GLY A 293 -9.14 -5.64 7.38
C GLY A 293 -7.80 -6.31 7.02
N SER A 294 -7.71 -7.03 5.90
CA SER A 294 -6.44 -7.55 5.37
C SER A 294 -5.46 -6.41 5.05
N CYS A 295 -5.93 -5.34 4.40
CA CYS A 295 -5.13 -4.13 4.20
C CYS A 295 -4.69 -3.49 5.52
N LEU A 296 -5.59 -3.40 6.51
CA LEU A 296 -5.30 -2.80 7.81
C LEU A 296 -4.30 -3.63 8.62
N VAL A 297 -4.40 -4.96 8.62
CA VAL A 297 -3.43 -5.88 9.21
C VAL A 297 -2.06 -5.65 8.58
N TRP A 298 -1.99 -5.60 7.24
CA TRP A 298 -0.73 -5.38 6.53
C TRP A 298 -0.10 -4.03 6.87
N ILE A 299 -0.89 -2.95 6.89
CA ILE A 299 -0.44 -1.62 7.31
C ILE A 299 0.05 -1.66 8.76
N ALA A 300 -0.67 -2.32 9.67
CA ALA A 300 -0.32 -2.40 11.08
C ALA A 300 1.01 -3.14 11.29
N VAL A 301 1.23 -4.29 10.63
CA VAL A 301 2.49 -5.05 10.76
C VAL A 301 3.69 -4.29 10.17
N VAL A 302 3.51 -3.63 9.03
CA VAL A 302 4.55 -2.76 8.44
C VAL A 302 4.88 -1.60 9.39
N ARG A 303 3.87 -1.00 10.03
CA ARG A 303 4.08 0.09 11.00
C ARG A 303 4.77 -0.37 12.27
N VAL A 304 4.50 -1.58 12.76
CA VAL A 304 5.26 -2.19 13.86
C VAL A 304 6.73 -2.30 13.45
N ALA A 305 7.04 -2.90 12.29
CA ALA A 305 8.41 -3.06 11.82
C ALA A 305 9.15 -1.71 11.66
N LEU A 306 8.47 -0.69 11.12
CA LEU A 306 9.03 0.66 10.97
C LEU A 306 9.25 1.36 12.33
N SER A 307 8.45 1.06 13.36
CA SER A 307 8.60 1.66 14.70
C SER A 307 9.79 1.13 15.50
N LEU A 308 10.38 -0.01 15.09
CA LEU A 308 11.56 -0.61 15.73
C LEU A 308 12.87 0.13 15.43
N ARG A 309 12.81 1.15 14.58
CA ARG A 309 13.93 2.00 14.22
C ARG A 309 13.50 3.45 14.20
N GLU A 310 14.47 4.34 14.37
CA GLU A 310 14.33 5.76 14.12
C GLU A 310 15.24 6.19 13.00
N ARG A 311 14.93 7.34 12.40
CA ARG A 311 15.87 8.05 11.53
C ARG A 311 15.96 9.50 12.00
N PRO A 312 17.11 9.92 12.54
CA PRO A 312 17.26 11.27 13.04
C PRO A 312 17.18 12.28 11.89
N VAL A 313 16.71 13.48 12.21
CA VAL A 313 16.85 14.66 11.35
C VAL A 313 18.34 14.95 11.26
N ALA A 314 18.86 15.13 10.05
CA ALA A 314 20.25 15.55 9.89
C ALA A 314 20.39 16.95 10.50
N THR A 315 21.07 17.04 11.64
CA THR A 315 21.58 18.30 12.14
C THR A 315 22.70 18.72 11.21
N ALA A 316 22.62 19.93 10.64
CA ALA A 316 23.79 20.51 10.01
C ALA A 316 24.86 20.64 11.10
N ASP A 317 26.03 20.05 10.89
CA ASP A 317 27.18 20.35 11.74
C ASP A 317 27.40 21.86 11.64
N ILE A 318 27.17 22.57 12.75
CA ILE A 318 27.62 23.97 12.86
C ILE A 318 29.13 23.87 12.67
N PRO A 319 29.73 24.51 11.64
CA PRO A 319 31.17 24.54 11.53
C PRO A 319 31.69 25.05 12.87
N ALA A 320 32.53 24.25 13.54
CA ALA A 320 33.23 24.76 14.71
C ALA A 320 33.87 26.09 14.29
N GLN A 321 33.52 27.19 14.97
CA GLN A 321 34.19 28.46 14.77
C GLN A 321 35.64 28.28 15.21
N ASN A 322 36.48 27.77 14.32
CA ASN A 322 37.92 27.76 14.49
C ASN A 322 38.46 29.13 14.06
N ASP A 323 37.88 30.20 14.59
CA ASP A 323 38.38 31.55 14.36
C ASP A 323 39.02 32.07 15.66
N PRO A 324 40.32 31.80 15.89
CA PRO A 324 41.02 32.29 17.06
C PRO A 324 41.10 33.82 17.14
N GLU A 325 40.76 34.56 16.07
CA GLU A 325 40.78 36.03 16.07
C GLU A 325 39.67 36.68 16.91
N LEU A 326 38.56 36.00 17.20
CA LEU A 326 37.46 36.56 18.01
C LEU A 326 37.61 36.35 19.52
N SER A 327 38.68 35.69 19.96
CA SER A 327 38.97 35.44 21.39
C SER A 327 39.90 36.47 22.03
N ARG A 328 40.29 37.51 21.30
CA ARG A 328 41.06 38.65 21.82
C ARG A 328 40.21 39.91 21.83
N VAL A 329 39.33 40.03 22.82
CA VAL A 329 38.82 41.31 23.31
C VAL A 329 38.88 41.27 24.83
#